data_AF-A0A3B4B689-F1
#
_entry.id   AF-A0A3B4B689-F1
#
_cell.length_a   1.000
_cell.length_b   1.000
_cell.length_c   1.000
_cell.angle_alpha   90.00
_cell.angle_beta   90.00
_cell.angle_gamma   90.00
#
_symmetry.space_group_name_H-M   'P 1'
#
loop_
_entity.id
_entity.type
_entity.pdbx_description
1 polymer ?
#
loop_
_entity_poly.entity_id
_entity_poly.type
_entity_poly.pdbx_seq_one_letter_code
_entity_poly.pdbx_strand_id
1 'polypeptide(L)'
;MFSFQSKWRYFFMFLGIQLVVMALLSREGYQKRVNYFIRIFRKSEHGRNNSGLALGGDVYANLTHLSKTHLHRDDMPYCPLKSPLIAGPIHVSFPSGLSLAQVQRKNPLVVRGGRYRPPDCEARHRTAIIIPHRHREHHLKFLLYYLHPFLQRQQVTYGIYVIHQAGNYTFNRAKLMNVGFREAMKEEDWDCLFFHDVDLIPEDDRNTYTCDANPKHAAIAMDKFGYKLPYKMYFGGVSALSPEHYLKMNGFPNNYWGWGGEDDDIGIRVSLAGMYITRPSLKVGRYKMIKHKLDEGNGVNPKRFNMLARTRQTWKLDGMNTAEYEVLSKVYLPLYTNITVNIGTEEGLKALPKPPPSIAKRYHTSKCVIVAGLGILSLINQLNQTFPTHSSYPCGSE
;
A
#
# COMPACT_ATOMS: atom_id res chain seq x y z
N MET A 1 -31.46 -66.69 0.46
CA MET A 1 -30.57 -66.37 -0.67
C MET A 1 -30.61 -64.87 -0.96
N PHE A 2 -29.49 -64.16 -0.83
CA PHE A 2 -29.24 -62.87 -1.50
C PHE A 2 -27.73 -62.82 -1.81
N SER A 3 -27.34 -62.67 -3.09
CA SER A 3 -25.98 -62.99 -3.52
C SER A 3 -24.93 -61.99 -3.01
N PHE A 4 -23.84 -62.54 -2.45
CA PHE A 4 -22.65 -61.79 -2.03
C PHE A 4 -21.98 -61.01 -3.18
N GLN A 5 -22.20 -61.43 -4.43
CA GLN A 5 -21.73 -60.73 -5.64
C GLN A 5 -22.30 -59.30 -5.76
N SER A 6 -23.50 -59.05 -5.23
CA SER A 6 -24.21 -57.77 -5.41
C SER A 6 -23.43 -56.59 -4.83
N LYS A 7 -22.96 -56.71 -3.57
CA LYS A 7 -22.19 -55.64 -2.90
C LYS A 7 -20.87 -55.34 -3.59
N TRP A 8 -20.14 -56.38 -4.02
CA TRP A 8 -18.91 -56.23 -4.80
C TRP A 8 -19.14 -55.55 -6.15
N ARG A 9 -20.24 -55.83 -6.84
CA ARG A 9 -20.57 -55.18 -8.12
C ARG A 9 -20.78 -53.67 -7.96
N TYR A 10 -21.48 -53.24 -6.90
CA TYR A 10 -21.61 -51.81 -6.59
C TYR A 10 -20.29 -51.18 -6.13
N PHE A 11 -19.45 -51.89 -5.38
CA PHE A 11 -18.13 -51.41 -4.98
C PHE A 11 -17.21 -51.16 -6.19
N PHE A 12 -17.11 -52.11 -7.12
CA PHE A 12 -16.35 -51.93 -8.36
C PHE A 12 -16.94 -50.85 -9.27
N MET A 13 -18.27 -50.72 -9.34
CA MET A 13 -18.90 -49.65 -10.12
C MET A 13 -18.63 -48.26 -9.53
N PHE A 14 -18.65 -48.12 -8.19
CA PHE A 14 -18.24 -46.91 -7.49
C PHE A 14 -16.76 -46.59 -7.71
N LEU A 15 -15.87 -47.59 -7.64
CA LEU A 15 -14.45 -47.43 -7.94
C LEU A 15 -14.22 -46.96 -9.39
N GLY A 16 -14.96 -47.54 -10.35
CA GLY A 16 -14.92 -47.14 -11.76
C GLY A 16 -15.36 -45.68 -11.96
N ILE A 17 -16.46 -45.27 -11.32
CA ILE A 17 -16.94 -43.88 -11.37
C ILE A 17 -15.92 -42.92 -10.72
N GLN A 18 -15.34 -43.29 -9.57
CA GLN A 18 -14.27 -42.52 -8.92
C GLN A 18 -13.06 -42.34 -9.86
N LEU A 19 -12.61 -43.42 -10.51
CA LEU A 19 -11.49 -43.37 -11.46
C LEU A 19 -11.81 -42.55 -12.71
N VAL A 20 -13.03 -42.63 -13.25
CA VAL A 20 -13.46 -41.80 -14.39
C VAL A 20 -13.56 -40.33 -14.00
N VAL A 21 -14.10 -39.99 -12.83
CA VAL A 21 -14.12 -38.60 -12.32
C VAL A 21 -12.70 -38.07 -12.11
N MET A 22 -11.79 -38.87 -11.53
CA MET A 22 -10.38 -38.50 -11.39
C MET A 22 -9.65 -38.37 -12.74
N ALA A 23 -10.03 -39.18 -13.75
CA ALA A 23 -9.50 -39.06 -15.11
C ALA A 23 -9.99 -37.77 -15.80
N LEU A 24 -11.27 -37.42 -15.64
CA LEU A 24 -11.82 -36.17 -16.17
C LEU A 24 -11.21 -34.94 -15.48
N LEU A 25 -11.13 -34.93 -14.14
CA LEU A 25 -10.52 -33.84 -13.37
C LEU A 25 -9.00 -33.70 -13.61
N SER A 26 -8.29 -34.77 -13.94
CA SER A 26 -6.86 -34.68 -14.33
C SER A 26 -6.68 -34.24 -15.78
N ARG A 27 -7.63 -34.55 -16.68
CA ARG A 27 -7.68 -34.03 -18.06
C ARG A 27 -8.03 -32.54 -18.09
N GLU A 28 -8.91 -32.07 -17.20
CA GLU A 28 -9.22 -30.64 -16.99
C GLU A 28 -8.33 -29.98 -15.92
N GLY A 29 -7.01 -30.02 -16.15
CA GLY A 29 -6.09 -28.97 -15.67
C GLY A 29 -5.65 -28.99 -14.19
N TYR A 30 -6.14 -29.92 -13.35
CA TYR A 30 -5.91 -29.83 -11.90
C TYR A 30 -4.45 -30.08 -11.43
N GLN A 31 -3.62 -30.75 -12.25
CA GLN A 31 -2.25 -31.13 -11.88
C GLN A 31 -1.28 -29.95 -11.63
N LYS A 32 -1.56 -28.73 -12.12
CA LYS A 32 -0.65 -27.57 -11.98
C LYS A 32 -0.78 -26.77 -10.68
N ARG A 33 -1.81 -26.98 -9.85
CA ARG A 33 -2.04 -26.15 -8.63
C ARG A 33 -1.64 -26.81 -7.30
N VAL A 34 -1.74 -28.14 -7.16
CA VAL A 34 -1.49 -28.83 -5.88
C VAL A 34 0.01 -28.82 -5.49
N ASN A 35 0.90 -28.96 -6.47
CA ASN A 35 2.35 -29.06 -6.25
C ASN A 35 3.03 -27.75 -5.78
N TYR A 36 2.28 -26.64 -5.69
CA TYR A 36 2.82 -25.35 -5.22
C TYR A 36 2.83 -25.26 -3.68
N PHE A 37 1.78 -25.76 -3.00
CA PHE A 37 1.68 -25.70 -1.54
C PHE A 37 2.70 -26.59 -0.83
N ILE A 38 2.89 -27.82 -1.32
CA ILE A 38 3.83 -28.78 -0.72
C ILE A 38 5.29 -28.29 -0.80
N ARG A 39 5.64 -27.51 -1.84
CA ARG A 39 7.02 -27.07 -2.08
C ARG A 39 7.47 -25.93 -1.16
N ILE A 40 6.56 -25.22 -0.50
CA ILE A 40 6.88 -24.16 0.48
C ILE A 40 7.56 -24.75 1.73
N PHE A 41 7.24 -26.00 2.10
CA PHE A 41 7.80 -26.64 3.29
C PHE A 41 9.10 -27.45 3.05
N ARG A 42 9.65 -27.48 1.82
CA ARG A 42 10.84 -28.31 1.53
C ARG A 42 11.79 -27.73 0.46
N LYS A 43 12.47 -26.62 0.78
CA LYS A 43 13.95 -26.57 0.67
C LYS A 43 14.59 -25.46 1.51
N SER A 44 15.27 -25.83 2.59
CA SER A 44 16.39 -25.07 3.12
C SER A 44 17.66 -25.81 2.76
N GLU A 45 18.42 -25.29 1.80
CA GLU A 45 19.81 -25.71 1.54
C GLU A 45 20.50 -24.69 0.63
N HIS A 46 21.77 -24.40 0.90
CA HIS A 46 22.49 -23.30 0.24
C HIS A 46 23.03 -23.70 -1.14
N GLY A 47 22.70 -22.91 -2.17
CA GLY A 47 23.33 -22.97 -3.49
C GLY A 47 23.92 -21.61 -3.87
N ARG A 48 25.21 -21.39 -3.59
CA ARG A 48 25.87 -20.08 -3.66
C ARG A 48 26.46 -19.79 -5.05
N ASN A 49 25.60 -19.65 -6.05
CA ASN A 49 26.02 -19.29 -7.40
C ASN A 49 26.17 -17.76 -7.55
N ASN A 50 27.39 -17.26 -7.39
CA ASN A 50 27.74 -15.86 -7.68
C ASN A 50 27.73 -15.62 -9.21
N SER A 51 26.59 -15.23 -9.78
CA SER A 51 26.62 -14.35 -10.94
C SER A 51 26.74 -12.90 -10.46
N GLY A 52 27.50 -12.08 -11.20
CA GLY A 52 27.82 -10.70 -10.80
C GLY A 52 26.59 -9.80 -10.74
N LEU A 53 25.96 -9.71 -9.57
CA LEU A 53 24.89 -8.75 -9.31
C LEU A 53 25.52 -7.36 -9.22
N ALA A 54 25.25 -6.50 -10.20
CA ALA A 54 25.63 -5.09 -10.12
C ALA A 54 25.05 -4.48 -8.85
N LEU A 55 25.91 -3.97 -7.97
CA LEU A 55 25.50 -3.43 -6.67
C LEU A 55 24.62 -2.20 -6.92
N GLY A 56 23.35 -2.25 -6.51
CA GLY A 56 22.39 -1.17 -6.77
C GLY A 56 22.79 0.13 -6.07
N GLY A 57 22.44 1.26 -6.68
CA GLY A 57 22.73 2.58 -6.11
C GLY A 57 21.89 2.90 -4.86
N ASP A 58 22.28 3.95 -4.12
CA ASP A 58 21.37 4.57 -3.16
C ASP A 58 20.21 5.21 -3.92
N VAL A 59 18.99 4.99 -3.43
CA VAL A 59 17.79 5.64 -3.97
C VAL A 59 17.84 7.17 -3.83
N TYR A 60 18.70 7.74 -2.98
CA TYR A 60 18.90 9.19 -2.87
C TYR A 60 19.96 9.78 -3.83
N ALA A 61 20.61 8.96 -4.66
CA ALA A 61 21.55 9.44 -5.67
C ALA A 61 20.90 10.44 -6.64
N ASN A 62 21.69 11.34 -7.22
CA ASN A 62 21.32 12.35 -8.23
C ASN A 62 20.25 13.39 -7.82
N LEU A 63 19.55 13.26 -6.68
CA LEU A 63 18.54 14.23 -6.27
C LEU A 63 19.09 15.64 -5.99
N THR A 64 20.38 15.76 -5.70
CA THR A 64 21.07 17.05 -5.57
C THR A 64 21.10 17.87 -6.87
N HIS A 65 20.77 17.27 -8.02
CA HIS A 65 20.61 17.99 -9.29
C HIS A 65 19.21 18.62 -9.46
N LEU A 66 18.22 18.28 -8.63
CA LEU A 66 16.91 18.95 -8.59
C LEU A 66 17.02 20.30 -7.88
N SER A 67 17.73 21.23 -8.50
CA SER A 67 17.82 22.62 -8.02
C SER A 67 16.48 23.34 -8.21
N LYS A 68 16.21 24.35 -7.37
CA LYS A 68 15.10 25.28 -7.56
C LYS A 68 15.51 26.37 -8.55
N THR A 69 15.35 26.10 -9.84
CA THR A 69 15.51 27.13 -10.87
C THR A 69 14.35 28.12 -10.74
N HIS A 70 14.64 29.40 -10.56
CA HIS A 70 13.64 30.48 -10.48
C HIS A 70 13.13 30.88 -11.88
N LEU A 71 12.54 29.93 -12.61
CA LEU A 71 11.81 30.20 -13.85
C LEU A 71 10.40 30.69 -13.52
N HIS A 72 9.87 31.61 -14.34
CA HIS A 72 8.44 31.89 -14.33
C HIS A 72 7.67 30.65 -14.79
N ARG A 73 6.50 30.43 -14.18
CA ARG A 73 5.77 29.17 -14.31
C ARG A 73 5.26 28.92 -15.74
N ASP A 74 4.98 30.00 -16.46
CA ASP A 74 4.42 29.97 -17.81
C ASP A 74 5.47 29.77 -18.90
N ASP A 75 6.76 29.98 -18.57
CA ASP A 75 7.92 29.75 -19.45
C ASP A 75 8.60 28.38 -19.22
N MET A 76 8.05 27.56 -18.32
CA MET A 76 8.71 26.33 -17.86
C MET A 76 8.61 25.19 -18.91
N PRO A 77 9.73 24.65 -19.40
CA PRO A 77 9.69 23.61 -20.42
C PRO A 77 9.17 22.28 -19.85
N TYR A 78 8.47 21.49 -20.67
CA TYR A 78 8.08 20.12 -20.31
C TYR A 78 9.31 19.24 -20.02
N CYS A 79 9.23 18.44 -18.95
CA CYS A 79 10.26 17.48 -18.59
C CYS A 79 10.60 16.53 -19.76
N PRO A 80 11.85 16.07 -19.89
CA PRO A 80 12.24 15.17 -20.97
C PRO A 80 11.51 13.82 -20.90
N LEU A 81 11.19 13.22 -22.05
CA LEU A 81 10.45 11.95 -22.17
C LEU A 81 11.06 10.79 -21.37
N LYS A 82 12.37 10.86 -21.10
CA LYS A 82 13.09 10.03 -20.14
C LYS A 82 13.87 10.98 -19.24
N SER A 83 13.59 10.98 -17.94
CA SER A 83 14.35 11.81 -16.99
C SER A 83 15.84 11.43 -16.98
N PRO A 84 16.77 12.41 -16.99
CA PRO A 84 18.20 12.15 -16.86
C PRO A 84 18.61 11.66 -15.46
N LEU A 85 17.71 11.73 -14.47
CA LEU A 85 17.99 11.36 -13.08
C LEU A 85 17.87 9.84 -12.82
N ILE A 86 17.22 9.10 -13.73
CA ILE A 86 17.01 7.63 -13.67
C ILE A 86 18.36 6.90 -13.69
N ALA A 87 18.71 6.23 -12.58
CA ALA A 87 20.00 5.59 -12.35
C ALA A 87 20.01 4.06 -12.60
N GLY A 88 18.83 3.43 -12.66
CA GLY A 88 18.65 1.99 -12.82
C GLY A 88 18.50 1.25 -11.48
N PRO A 89 19.24 0.16 -11.22
CA PRO A 89 19.04 -0.69 -10.05
C PRO A 89 19.34 0.02 -8.72
N ILE A 90 18.51 -0.25 -7.71
CA ILE A 90 18.55 0.33 -6.37
C ILE A 90 18.85 -0.75 -5.34
N HIS A 91 19.72 -0.47 -4.37
CA HIS A 91 19.95 -1.36 -3.24
C HIS A 91 18.91 -1.13 -2.13
N VAL A 92 18.00 -2.09 -1.96
CA VAL A 92 16.95 -2.05 -0.93
C VAL A 92 17.42 -2.71 0.37
N SER A 93 17.41 -1.95 1.46
CA SER A 93 17.75 -2.41 2.81
C SER A 93 16.82 -1.77 3.86
N PHE A 94 16.78 -2.33 5.07
CA PHE A 94 15.79 -1.96 6.10
C PHE A 94 16.46 -1.56 7.42
N PRO A 95 17.11 -0.37 7.49
CA PRO A 95 17.77 0.11 8.71
C PRO A 95 16.78 0.36 9.86
N SER A 96 17.04 -0.29 11.00
CA SER A 96 16.16 -0.29 12.19
C SER A 96 15.86 1.12 12.72
N GLY A 97 16.89 1.97 12.81
CA GLY A 97 16.82 3.34 13.35
C GLY A 97 16.14 4.39 12.45
N LEU A 98 15.54 4.00 11.32
CA LEU A 98 14.84 4.94 10.44
C LEU A 98 13.61 5.55 11.14
N SER A 99 13.38 6.85 10.94
CA SER A 99 12.21 7.62 11.42
C SER A 99 11.61 8.47 10.30
N LEU A 100 10.30 8.76 10.38
CA LEU A 100 9.62 9.62 9.40
C LEU A 100 10.22 11.04 9.34
N ALA A 101 10.73 11.56 10.47
CA ALA A 101 11.42 12.85 10.51
C ALA A 101 12.73 12.85 9.71
N GLN A 102 13.46 11.73 9.63
CA GLN A 102 14.61 11.60 8.73
C GLN A 102 14.16 11.51 7.27
N VAL A 103 13.07 10.79 6.96
CA VAL A 103 12.49 10.74 5.60
C VAL A 103 12.11 12.15 5.13
N GLN A 104 11.44 12.94 5.99
CA GLN A 104 11.08 14.32 5.68
C GLN A 104 12.31 15.21 5.44
N ARG A 105 13.33 15.16 6.31
CA ARG A 105 14.57 15.93 6.10
C ARG A 105 15.32 15.54 4.83
N LYS A 106 15.24 14.27 4.41
CA LYS A 106 15.82 13.77 3.15
C LYS A 106 15.03 14.16 1.89
N ASN A 107 13.79 14.65 2.00
CA ASN A 107 12.92 14.96 0.85
C ASN A 107 12.37 16.40 0.91
N PRO A 108 13.22 17.45 0.87
CA PRO A 108 12.82 18.84 1.08
C PRO A 108 11.95 19.45 -0.03
N LEU A 109 11.78 18.76 -1.16
CA LEU A 109 10.88 19.16 -2.26
C LEU A 109 9.47 18.56 -2.11
N VAL A 110 9.26 17.60 -1.20
CA VAL A 110 7.94 17.03 -0.91
C VAL A 110 7.18 17.97 0.02
N VAL A 111 6.01 18.41 -0.42
CA VAL A 111 5.14 19.32 0.33
C VAL A 111 4.00 18.56 1.02
N ARG A 112 3.34 19.25 1.96
CA ARG A 112 2.25 18.72 2.78
C ARG A 112 1.17 18.03 1.94
N GLY A 113 0.71 16.87 2.41
CA GLY A 113 -0.10 15.92 1.65
C GLY A 113 0.73 14.86 0.91
N GLY A 114 2.06 14.89 1.02
CA GLY A 114 2.94 14.00 0.25
C GLY A 114 2.90 14.29 -1.24
N ARG A 115 2.81 15.57 -1.59
CA ARG A 115 2.74 16.04 -2.99
C ARG A 115 4.10 16.51 -3.46
N TYR A 116 4.37 16.34 -4.74
CA TYR A 116 5.59 16.83 -5.40
C TYR A 116 5.27 17.18 -6.85
N ARG A 117 5.96 18.21 -7.36
CA ARG A 117 6.10 18.55 -8.78
C ARG A 117 7.57 18.87 -9.02
N PRO A 118 8.16 18.57 -10.20
CA PRO A 118 9.52 18.97 -10.50
C PRO A 118 9.69 20.49 -10.40
N PRO A 119 10.82 20.98 -9.86
CA PRO A 119 11.06 22.42 -9.70
C PRO A 119 11.61 23.08 -10.98
N ASP A 120 12.01 22.29 -11.96
CA ASP A 120 12.80 22.66 -13.13
C ASP A 120 12.07 22.49 -14.47
N CYS A 121 10.96 21.74 -14.49
CA CYS A 121 10.22 21.40 -15.71
C CYS A 121 8.75 21.02 -15.44
N GLU A 122 7.88 21.17 -16.43
CA GLU A 122 6.49 20.70 -16.32
C GLU A 122 6.40 19.17 -16.52
N ALA A 123 5.91 18.46 -15.51
CA ALA A 123 5.78 17.01 -15.55
C ALA A 123 4.70 16.57 -16.54
N ARG A 124 5.08 15.75 -17.53
CA ARG A 124 4.18 15.17 -18.54
C ARG A 124 3.12 14.20 -17.98
N HIS A 125 3.26 13.81 -16.71
CA HIS A 125 2.40 12.83 -16.05
C HIS A 125 2.17 13.20 -14.59
N ARG A 126 0.92 13.12 -14.16
CA ARG A 126 0.45 13.25 -12.78
C ARG A 126 0.00 11.86 -12.29
N THR A 127 0.65 11.34 -11.26
CA THR A 127 0.38 9.99 -10.71
C THR A 127 -0.06 10.02 -9.25
N ALA A 128 -1.26 9.55 -8.94
CA ALA A 128 -1.68 9.26 -7.57
C ALA A 128 -1.18 7.87 -7.14
N ILE A 129 -0.54 7.78 -5.97
CA ILE A 129 -0.20 6.52 -5.33
C ILE A 129 -1.27 6.20 -4.29
N ILE A 130 -1.97 5.08 -4.46
CA ILE A 130 -3.06 4.63 -3.58
C ILE A 130 -2.58 3.40 -2.80
N ILE A 131 -2.40 3.58 -1.48
CA ILE A 131 -1.88 2.56 -0.56
C ILE A 131 -3.00 2.17 0.42
N PRO A 132 -3.64 0.99 0.27
CA PRO A 132 -4.57 0.48 1.27
C PRO A 132 -3.80 0.07 2.54
N HIS A 133 -4.28 0.48 3.72
CA HIS A 133 -3.47 0.43 4.94
C HIS A 133 -4.28 0.13 6.21
N ARG A 134 -3.69 -0.66 7.12
CA ARG A 134 -4.03 -0.72 8.55
C ARG A 134 -2.86 -1.36 9.32
N HIS A 135 -2.48 -0.80 10.47
CA HIS A 135 -1.45 -1.34 11.38
C HIS A 135 -0.11 -1.75 10.71
N ARG A 136 0.33 -0.98 9.71
CA ARG A 136 1.54 -1.24 8.91
C ARG A 136 2.46 -0.01 8.85
N GLU A 137 2.44 0.83 9.88
CA GLU A 137 3.17 2.10 9.98
C GLU A 137 4.68 1.91 9.82
N HIS A 138 5.22 0.80 10.35
CA HIS A 138 6.61 0.38 10.16
C HIS A 138 6.99 0.13 8.70
N HIS A 139 6.07 -0.41 7.90
CA HIS A 139 6.26 -0.71 6.48
C HIS A 139 6.11 0.57 5.65
N LEU A 140 5.06 1.35 5.92
CA LEU A 140 4.81 2.65 5.30
C LEU A 140 6.03 3.58 5.46
N LYS A 141 6.68 3.58 6.63
CA LYS A 141 7.92 4.31 6.88
C LYS A 141 9.06 3.97 5.89
N PHE A 142 9.26 2.68 5.59
CA PHE A 142 10.25 2.25 4.60
C PHE A 142 9.78 2.50 3.17
N LEU A 143 8.49 2.33 2.87
CA LEU A 143 7.94 2.65 1.56
C LEU A 143 8.12 4.13 1.23
N LEU A 144 7.80 5.05 2.14
CA LEU A 144 8.02 6.49 1.95
C LEU A 144 9.52 6.82 1.79
N TYR A 145 10.41 6.16 2.55
CA TYR A 145 11.87 6.34 2.40
C TYR A 145 12.38 5.99 1.00
N TYR A 146 11.85 4.96 0.36
CA TYR A 146 12.25 4.57 -0.99
C TYR A 146 11.44 5.24 -2.10
N LEU A 147 10.13 5.44 -1.92
CA LEU A 147 9.24 5.85 -2.99
C LEU A 147 9.30 7.36 -3.30
N HIS A 148 9.41 8.22 -2.29
CA HIS A 148 9.60 9.66 -2.54
C HIS A 148 10.79 9.97 -3.45
N PRO A 149 12.03 9.52 -3.13
CA PRO A 149 13.19 9.81 -3.97
C PRO A 149 13.13 9.11 -5.32
N PHE A 150 12.52 7.91 -5.39
CA PHE A 150 12.27 7.17 -6.62
C PHE A 150 11.39 7.96 -7.60
N LEU A 151 10.26 8.48 -7.13
CA LEU A 151 9.33 9.27 -7.95
C LEU A 151 9.92 10.63 -8.37
N GLN A 152 10.68 11.28 -7.48
CA GLN A 152 11.37 12.54 -7.79
C GLN A 152 12.35 12.39 -8.97
N ARG A 153 13.11 11.29 -9.04
CA ARG A 153 14.01 10.98 -10.18
C ARG A 153 13.29 10.57 -11.46
N GLN A 154 11.99 10.32 -11.43
CA GLN A 154 11.18 10.07 -12.62
C GLN A 154 10.55 11.36 -13.17
N GLN A 155 10.73 12.51 -12.50
CA GLN A 155 10.16 13.82 -12.86
C GLN A 155 8.64 13.77 -13.13
N VAL A 156 7.92 12.94 -12.38
CA VAL A 156 6.45 12.91 -12.36
C VAL A 156 5.91 13.86 -11.29
N THR A 157 4.78 14.51 -11.56
CA THR A 157 3.95 15.10 -10.52
C THR A 157 3.28 13.94 -9.77
N TYR A 158 3.28 13.95 -8.44
CA TYR A 158 2.64 12.87 -7.68
C TYR A 158 2.01 13.30 -6.36
N GLY A 159 1.13 12.44 -5.85
CA GLY A 159 0.54 12.53 -4.51
C GLY A 159 0.39 11.14 -3.89
N ILE A 160 0.77 10.99 -2.62
CA ILE A 160 0.65 9.72 -1.89
C ILE A 160 -0.58 9.73 -0.98
N TYR A 161 -1.51 8.81 -1.23
CA TYR A 161 -2.75 8.62 -0.50
C TYR A 161 -2.73 7.30 0.27
N VAL A 162 -2.68 7.39 1.60
CA VAL A 162 -2.77 6.23 2.49
C VAL A 162 -4.21 6.09 2.95
N ILE A 163 -4.89 5.05 2.46
CA ILE A 163 -6.31 4.79 2.75
C ILE A 163 -6.39 3.85 3.95
N HIS A 164 -6.61 4.43 5.12
CA HIS A 164 -6.58 3.74 6.40
C HIS A 164 -7.95 3.14 6.73
N GLN A 165 -8.05 1.81 6.80
CA GLN A 165 -9.27 1.13 7.23
C GLN A 165 -9.49 1.31 8.73
N ALA A 166 -10.56 1.99 9.12
CA ALA A 166 -10.94 2.15 10.51
C ALA A 166 -11.56 0.87 11.10
N GLY A 167 -11.34 0.65 12.40
CA GLY A 167 -11.87 -0.49 13.14
C GLY A 167 -11.19 -1.83 12.83
N ASN A 168 -11.54 -2.84 13.62
CA ASN A 168 -10.83 -4.13 13.67
C ASN A 168 -11.49 -5.24 12.84
N TYR A 169 -12.45 -4.90 11.98
CA TYR A 169 -13.12 -5.84 11.07
C TYR A 169 -12.15 -6.45 10.03
N THR A 170 -12.57 -7.46 9.27
CA THR A 170 -11.75 -8.08 8.23
C THR A 170 -11.18 -7.03 7.26
N PHE A 171 -9.89 -7.14 6.91
CA PHE A 171 -9.26 -6.21 5.98
C PHE A 171 -9.82 -6.38 4.56
N ASN A 172 -9.97 -5.29 3.80
CA ASN A 172 -10.50 -5.34 2.43
C ASN A 172 -9.70 -4.42 1.50
N ARG A 173 -8.62 -5.00 0.97
CA ARG A 173 -7.63 -4.33 0.10
C ARG A 173 -8.26 -3.69 -1.13
N ALA A 174 -9.15 -4.40 -1.82
CA ALA A 174 -9.76 -3.95 -3.07
C ALA A 174 -10.79 -2.81 -2.85
N LYS A 175 -11.62 -2.88 -1.80
CA LYS A 175 -12.55 -1.80 -1.45
C LYS A 175 -11.82 -0.51 -1.05
N LEU A 176 -10.72 -0.60 -0.30
CA LEU A 176 -9.87 0.55 0.02
C LEU A 176 -9.23 1.18 -1.21
N MET A 177 -8.93 0.40 -2.26
CA MET A 177 -8.44 0.92 -3.53
C MET A 177 -9.53 1.68 -4.32
N ASN A 178 -10.80 1.21 -4.30
CA ASN A 178 -11.94 1.98 -4.83
C ASN A 178 -12.14 3.31 -4.07
N VAL A 179 -11.99 3.31 -2.74
CA VAL A 179 -12.01 4.54 -1.93
C VAL A 179 -10.89 5.48 -2.36
N GLY A 180 -9.67 4.96 -2.49
CA GLY A 180 -8.51 5.75 -2.91
C GLY A 180 -8.66 6.38 -4.28
N PHE A 181 -9.28 5.68 -5.25
CA PHE A 181 -9.67 6.24 -6.53
C PHE A 181 -10.59 7.47 -6.33
N ARG A 182 -11.70 7.28 -5.62
CA ARG A 182 -12.73 8.33 -5.46
C ARG A 182 -12.23 9.54 -4.67
N GLU A 183 -11.31 9.36 -3.74
CA GLU A 183 -10.75 10.45 -2.96
C GLU A 183 -9.58 11.16 -3.66
N ALA A 184 -8.72 10.43 -4.39
CA ALA A 184 -7.62 11.07 -5.14
C ALA A 184 -8.14 11.95 -6.29
N MET A 185 -9.16 11.48 -7.03
CA MET A 185 -9.78 12.22 -8.14
C MET A 185 -10.59 13.46 -7.71
N LYS A 186 -10.74 13.73 -6.41
CA LYS A 186 -11.31 15.00 -5.90
C LYS A 186 -10.26 16.09 -5.70
N GLU A 187 -8.98 15.77 -5.82
CA GLU A 187 -7.85 16.57 -5.31
C GLU A 187 -6.89 17.05 -6.41
N GLU A 188 -6.95 16.42 -7.59
CA GLU A 188 -6.26 16.76 -8.85
C GLU A 188 -6.71 15.78 -9.94
N ASP A 189 -6.73 16.20 -11.21
CA ASP A 189 -7.02 15.32 -12.35
C ASP A 189 -5.83 14.40 -12.62
N TRP A 190 -5.78 13.25 -11.94
CA TRP A 190 -4.67 12.32 -12.08
C TRP A 190 -4.71 11.56 -13.41
N ASP A 191 -3.65 11.70 -14.22
CA ASP A 191 -3.51 10.97 -15.48
C ASP A 191 -3.32 9.45 -15.23
N CYS A 192 -2.77 9.09 -14.06
CA CYS A 192 -2.44 7.73 -13.69
C CYS A 192 -2.68 7.44 -12.20
N LEU A 193 -3.13 6.22 -11.91
CA LEU A 193 -3.37 5.73 -10.55
C LEU A 193 -2.53 4.46 -10.31
N PHE A 194 -1.61 4.50 -9.35
CA PHE A 194 -0.79 3.37 -8.91
C PHE A 194 -1.36 2.77 -7.63
N PHE A 195 -1.88 1.55 -7.73
CA PHE A 195 -2.42 0.77 -6.62
C PHE A 195 -1.33 -0.10 -6.03
N HIS A 196 -0.96 0.16 -4.78
CA HIS A 196 0.37 -0.19 -4.28
C HIS A 196 0.34 -0.80 -2.87
N ASP A 197 0.79 -2.06 -2.74
CA ASP A 197 0.94 -2.72 -1.44
C ASP A 197 2.01 -2.04 -0.59
N VAL A 198 1.73 -1.84 0.70
CA VAL A 198 2.57 -1.05 1.63
C VAL A 198 3.96 -1.68 1.89
N ASP A 199 4.17 -2.94 1.52
CA ASP A 199 5.37 -3.71 1.81
C ASP A 199 6.24 -4.07 0.60
N LEU A 200 5.94 -3.56 -0.60
CA LEU A 200 6.72 -3.83 -1.81
C LEU A 200 7.56 -2.62 -2.24
N ILE A 201 8.88 -2.73 -2.16
CA ILE A 201 9.80 -1.66 -2.59
C ILE A 201 10.32 -1.96 -4.01
N PRO A 202 10.24 -1.03 -4.98
CA PRO A 202 10.82 -1.23 -6.32
C PRO A 202 12.37 -1.25 -6.27
N GLU A 203 12.99 -2.19 -6.99
CA GLU A 203 14.45 -2.35 -7.06
C GLU A 203 15.10 -1.69 -8.30
N ASP A 204 14.36 -0.97 -9.16
CA ASP A 204 14.89 -0.35 -10.38
C ASP A 204 14.06 0.88 -10.80
N ASP A 205 14.66 2.07 -10.86
CA ASP A 205 13.94 3.32 -11.21
C ASP A 205 13.61 3.48 -12.70
N ARG A 206 14.03 2.54 -13.55
CA ARG A 206 13.52 2.42 -14.93
C ARG A 206 12.10 1.86 -14.98
N ASN A 207 11.57 1.37 -13.85
CA ASN A 207 10.17 0.99 -13.72
C ASN A 207 9.33 2.25 -13.48
N THR A 208 8.94 2.95 -14.55
CA THR A 208 8.28 4.26 -14.46
C THR A 208 6.92 4.15 -13.77
N TYR A 209 6.67 5.03 -12.81
CA TYR A 209 5.36 5.17 -12.16
C TYR A 209 4.44 6.08 -12.99
N THR A 210 4.31 5.68 -14.25
CA THR A 210 3.46 6.25 -15.29
C THR A 210 2.59 5.12 -15.85
N CYS A 211 1.41 5.46 -16.38
CA CYS A 211 0.51 4.49 -16.96
C CYS A 211 0.89 4.21 -18.42
N ASP A 212 0.71 2.96 -18.84
CA ASP A 212 0.88 2.57 -20.24
C ASP A 212 -0.48 2.68 -20.96
N ALA A 213 -0.52 2.48 -22.28
CA ALA A 213 -1.76 2.47 -23.07
C ALA A 213 -2.71 1.28 -22.78
N ASN A 214 -2.45 0.50 -21.73
CA ASN A 214 -3.26 -0.60 -21.19
C ASN A 214 -2.91 -0.78 -19.68
N PRO A 215 -3.72 -1.50 -18.88
CA PRO A 215 -3.45 -1.73 -17.46
C PRO A 215 -2.10 -2.39 -17.17
N LYS A 216 -1.27 -1.72 -16.38
CA LYS A 216 0.14 -2.06 -16.12
C LYS A 216 0.29 -2.86 -14.85
N HIS A 217 0.95 -4.00 -14.91
CA HIS A 217 1.44 -4.72 -13.72
C HIS A 217 2.92 -4.42 -13.54
N ALA A 218 3.26 -3.68 -12.47
CA ALA A 218 4.64 -3.27 -12.21
C ALA A 218 5.43 -4.30 -11.40
N ALA A 219 4.79 -4.95 -10.41
CA ALA A 219 5.44 -5.87 -9.45
C ALA A 219 5.61 -7.32 -9.95
N ILE A 220 6.11 -7.49 -11.18
CA ILE A 220 6.11 -8.78 -11.87
C ILE A 220 7.15 -9.78 -11.34
N ALA A 221 8.19 -9.30 -10.66
CA ALA A 221 9.31 -10.10 -10.16
C ALA A 221 9.59 -9.76 -8.69
N MET A 222 8.74 -10.24 -7.78
CA MET A 222 8.95 -10.09 -6.34
C MET A 222 9.96 -11.10 -5.78
N ASP A 223 10.80 -10.70 -4.83
CA ASP A 223 11.78 -11.57 -4.16
C ASP A 223 11.12 -12.77 -3.44
N LYS A 224 9.94 -12.56 -2.84
CA LYS A 224 9.11 -13.62 -2.22
C LYS A 224 8.72 -14.77 -3.16
N PHE A 225 8.74 -14.53 -4.47
CA PHE A 225 8.48 -15.53 -5.52
C PHE A 225 9.77 -15.90 -6.29
N GLY A 226 10.94 -15.60 -5.74
CA GLY A 226 12.23 -15.86 -6.39
C GLY A 226 12.48 -15.02 -7.64
N TYR A 227 11.94 -13.80 -7.69
CA TYR A 227 11.96 -12.88 -8.83
C TYR A 227 11.31 -13.45 -10.10
N LYS A 228 10.24 -14.24 -9.95
CA LYS A 228 9.45 -14.82 -11.05
C LYS A 228 7.98 -14.42 -10.92
N LEU A 229 7.33 -14.18 -12.05
CA LEU A 229 5.89 -13.99 -12.13
C LEU A 229 5.19 -15.33 -11.78
N PRO A 230 4.28 -15.38 -10.78
CA PRO A 230 3.63 -16.64 -10.39
C PRO A 230 2.85 -17.34 -11.52
N TYR A 231 2.10 -16.57 -12.32
CA TYR A 231 1.35 -17.03 -13.49
C TYR A 231 0.88 -15.84 -14.35
N LYS A 232 0.52 -16.08 -15.61
CA LYS A 232 0.25 -15.03 -16.63
C LYS A 232 -0.82 -13.99 -16.22
N MET A 233 -1.85 -14.40 -15.48
CA MET A 233 -2.94 -13.52 -15.05
C MET A 233 -2.67 -12.76 -13.74
N TYR A 234 -1.57 -13.07 -13.03
CA TYR A 234 -1.28 -12.47 -11.73
C TYR A 234 -1.11 -10.95 -11.84
N PHE A 235 -1.89 -10.19 -11.07
CA PHE A 235 -1.96 -8.71 -11.13
C PHE A 235 -1.82 -8.05 -9.74
N GLY A 236 -1.47 -8.82 -8.70
CA GLY A 236 -1.27 -8.34 -7.33
C GLY A 236 0.05 -7.61 -7.11
N GLY A 237 0.20 -7.02 -5.92
CA GLY A 237 1.38 -6.25 -5.53
C GLY A 237 1.27 -4.77 -5.87
N VAL A 238 1.82 -4.39 -7.03
CA VAL A 238 1.79 -3.01 -7.54
C VAL A 238 1.34 -3.02 -9.00
N SER A 239 0.25 -2.32 -9.28
CA SER A 239 -0.35 -2.18 -10.62
C SER A 239 -0.86 -0.76 -10.85
N ALA A 240 -1.07 -0.40 -12.13
CA ALA A 240 -1.44 0.96 -12.51
C ALA A 240 -2.43 1.03 -13.66
N LEU A 241 -3.36 1.98 -13.55
CA LEU A 241 -4.48 2.20 -14.46
C LEU A 241 -4.71 3.70 -14.62
N SER A 242 -5.03 4.18 -15.83
CA SER A 242 -5.61 5.52 -16.00
C SER A 242 -7.02 5.54 -15.38
N PRO A 243 -7.60 6.72 -15.10
CA PRO A 243 -8.99 6.81 -14.67
C PRO A 243 -9.95 6.13 -15.65
N GLU A 244 -9.71 6.26 -16.96
CA GLU A 244 -10.46 5.59 -18.03
C GLU A 244 -10.39 4.07 -17.92
N HIS A 245 -9.18 3.49 -17.80
CA HIS A 245 -9.01 2.04 -17.62
C HIS A 245 -9.77 1.54 -16.38
N TYR A 246 -9.70 2.29 -15.28
CA TYR A 246 -10.33 1.92 -14.02
C TYR A 246 -11.85 1.95 -14.10
N LEU A 247 -12.43 3.01 -14.68
CA LEU A 247 -13.87 3.14 -14.86
C LEU A 247 -14.41 2.11 -15.89
N LYS A 248 -13.69 1.87 -16.99
CA LYS A 248 -14.05 0.88 -18.02
C LYS A 248 -14.19 -0.54 -17.47
N MET A 249 -13.44 -0.89 -16.42
CA MET A 249 -13.52 -2.18 -15.74
C MET A 249 -14.42 -2.21 -14.50
N ASN A 250 -15.19 -1.14 -14.25
CA ASN A 250 -15.97 -0.93 -13.03
C ASN A 250 -15.12 -1.04 -11.74
N GLY A 251 -13.89 -0.53 -11.75
CA GLY A 251 -12.96 -0.60 -10.62
C GLY A 251 -12.70 -2.02 -10.11
N PHE A 252 -12.38 -2.12 -8.83
CA PHE A 252 -12.03 -3.38 -8.16
C PHE A 252 -13.25 -3.95 -7.38
N PRO A 253 -13.32 -5.25 -7.07
CA PRO A 253 -14.46 -5.81 -6.31
C PRO A 253 -14.48 -5.26 -4.87
N ASN A 254 -15.67 -5.03 -4.31
CA ASN A 254 -15.82 -4.61 -2.91
C ASN A 254 -16.04 -5.79 -1.96
N ASN A 255 -16.40 -6.97 -2.46
CA ASN A 255 -16.79 -8.12 -1.63
C ASN A 255 -15.64 -9.02 -1.15
N TYR A 256 -14.38 -8.76 -1.55
CA TYR A 256 -13.20 -9.52 -1.10
C TYR A 256 -12.70 -9.08 0.28
N TRP A 257 -13.37 -9.59 1.31
CA TRP A 257 -12.92 -9.49 2.70
C TRP A 257 -11.90 -10.59 3.01
N GLY A 258 -10.74 -10.22 3.57
CA GLY A 258 -9.65 -11.13 3.90
C GLY A 258 -8.76 -11.48 2.71
N TRP A 259 -7.84 -12.43 2.92
CA TRP A 259 -6.71 -12.64 2.01
C TRP A 259 -7.01 -13.51 0.77
N GLY A 260 -6.88 -12.87 -0.39
CA GLY A 260 -6.44 -13.44 -1.66
C GLY A 260 -7.55 -13.74 -2.67
N GLY A 261 -7.21 -13.57 -3.95
CA GLY A 261 -8.08 -13.83 -5.10
C GLY A 261 -8.80 -12.60 -5.63
N GLU A 262 -8.65 -11.44 -4.97
CA GLU A 262 -9.15 -10.16 -5.47
C GLU A 262 -8.26 -9.62 -6.60
N ASP A 263 -6.96 -9.92 -6.54
CA ASP A 263 -6.00 -9.62 -7.58
C ASP A 263 -6.19 -10.50 -8.84
N ASP A 264 -6.56 -11.77 -8.66
CA ASP A 264 -7.04 -12.64 -9.74
C ASP A 264 -8.36 -12.10 -10.36
N ASP A 265 -9.33 -11.63 -9.56
CA ASP A 265 -10.59 -11.04 -10.04
C ASP A 265 -10.32 -9.78 -10.89
N ILE A 266 -9.49 -8.86 -10.38
CA ILE A 266 -9.04 -7.67 -11.11
C ILE A 266 -8.33 -8.05 -12.43
N GLY A 267 -7.46 -9.06 -12.40
CA GLY A 267 -6.80 -9.58 -13.60
C GLY A 267 -7.77 -10.13 -14.66
N ILE A 268 -8.88 -10.74 -14.23
CA ILE A 268 -9.98 -11.16 -15.12
C ILE A 268 -10.76 -9.94 -15.63
N ARG A 269 -11.09 -8.96 -14.78
CA ARG A 269 -11.82 -7.74 -15.17
C ARG A 269 -11.11 -6.95 -16.28
N VAL A 270 -9.78 -6.85 -16.22
CA VAL A 270 -8.97 -6.23 -17.30
C VAL A 270 -9.29 -6.89 -18.65
N SER A 271 -9.31 -8.23 -18.72
CA SER A 271 -9.68 -8.96 -19.93
C SER A 271 -11.16 -8.81 -20.32
N LEU A 272 -12.08 -8.74 -19.34
CA LEU A 272 -13.52 -8.54 -19.62
C LEU A 272 -13.86 -7.13 -20.09
N ALA A 273 -13.05 -6.13 -19.74
CA ALA A 273 -13.11 -4.76 -20.26
C ALA A 273 -12.43 -4.60 -21.64
N GLY A 274 -12.03 -5.70 -22.29
CA GLY A 274 -11.34 -5.68 -23.58
C GLY A 274 -9.95 -5.03 -23.52
N MET A 275 -9.23 -5.22 -22.41
CA MET A 275 -7.87 -4.75 -22.19
C MET A 275 -6.94 -5.93 -21.88
N TYR A 276 -5.62 -5.72 -21.96
CA TYR A 276 -4.60 -6.70 -21.60
C TYR A 276 -3.61 -6.12 -20.58
N ILE A 277 -2.86 -6.99 -19.91
CA ILE A 277 -1.91 -6.59 -18.86
C ILE A 277 -0.54 -6.28 -19.50
N THR A 278 -0.12 -5.01 -19.49
CA THR A 278 1.25 -4.62 -19.84
C THR A 278 2.20 -4.90 -18.66
N ARG A 279 3.48 -5.15 -18.96
CA ARG A 279 4.51 -5.48 -17.97
C ARG A 279 5.88 -4.93 -18.41
N PRO A 280 6.71 -4.44 -17.49
CA PRO A 280 8.13 -4.16 -17.76
C PRO A 280 8.91 -5.48 -18.00
N SER A 281 10.21 -5.39 -18.27
CA SER A 281 11.06 -6.60 -18.30
C SER A 281 11.27 -7.16 -16.88
N LEU A 282 11.50 -8.47 -16.75
CA LEU A 282 11.79 -9.13 -15.45
C LEU A 282 13.04 -8.56 -14.73
N LYS A 283 13.91 -7.84 -15.43
CA LYS A 283 15.06 -7.12 -14.84
C LYS A 283 14.65 -5.81 -14.17
N VAL A 284 13.64 -5.12 -14.70
CA VAL A 284 13.19 -3.79 -14.26
C VAL A 284 11.98 -3.88 -13.33
N GLY A 285 11.04 -4.79 -13.57
CA GLY A 285 9.85 -5.00 -12.73
C GLY A 285 10.11 -5.75 -11.41
N ARG A 286 11.28 -5.53 -10.80
CA ARG A 286 11.74 -6.21 -9.59
C ARG A 286 11.29 -5.47 -8.33
N TYR A 287 10.81 -6.22 -7.35
CA TYR A 287 10.37 -5.68 -6.06
C TYR A 287 10.88 -6.50 -4.89
N LYS A 288 11.24 -5.80 -3.83
CA LYS A 288 11.67 -6.33 -2.54
C LYS A 288 10.53 -6.29 -1.54
N MET A 289 10.12 -7.43 -1.00
CA MET A 289 9.12 -7.47 0.06
C MET A 289 9.73 -7.20 1.44
N ILE A 290 9.15 -6.26 2.18
CA ILE A 290 9.37 -6.12 3.62
C ILE A 290 8.70 -7.31 4.31
N LYS A 291 9.49 -8.15 5.00
CA LYS A 291 8.98 -9.38 5.62
C LYS A 291 8.07 -9.09 6.81
N HIS A 292 6.91 -9.73 6.85
CA HIS A 292 5.96 -9.71 7.97
C HIS A 292 5.41 -11.13 8.25
N LYS A 293 4.73 -11.30 9.39
CA LYS A 293 3.86 -12.46 9.66
C LYS A 293 2.45 -12.17 9.11
N LEU A 294 1.64 -13.21 8.86
CA LEU A 294 0.22 -13.03 8.50
C LEU A 294 -0.47 -12.04 9.46
N ASP A 295 -1.18 -11.05 8.91
CA ASP A 295 -1.76 -9.97 9.71
C ASP A 295 -3.04 -10.42 10.42
N GLU A 296 -3.21 -9.97 11.66
CA GLU A 296 -4.44 -10.12 12.41
C GLU A 296 -5.59 -9.37 11.69
N GLY A 297 -6.75 -10.03 11.56
CA GLY A 297 -7.86 -9.52 10.76
C GLY A 297 -7.67 -9.60 9.23
N ASN A 298 -6.62 -10.24 8.72
CA ASN A 298 -6.41 -10.53 7.28
C ASN A 298 -6.29 -12.04 7.00
N GLY A 299 -7.17 -12.83 7.63
CA GLY A 299 -7.20 -14.28 7.46
C GLY A 299 -7.53 -14.72 6.02
N VAL A 300 -7.15 -15.94 5.67
CA VAL A 300 -7.48 -16.59 4.38
C VAL A 300 -8.99 -16.51 4.13
N ASN A 301 -9.40 -15.87 3.04
CA ASN A 301 -10.80 -15.89 2.61
C ASN A 301 -11.17 -17.28 2.07
N PRO A 302 -12.10 -18.04 2.69
CA PRO A 302 -12.48 -19.38 2.24
C PRO A 302 -13.38 -19.36 0.99
N LYS A 303 -14.10 -18.25 0.76
CA LYS A 303 -15.05 -18.06 -0.34
C LYS A 303 -14.35 -17.72 -1.66
N ARG A 304 -13.10 -17.24 -1.62
CA ARG A 304 -12.35 -16.64 -2.75
C ARG A 304 -12.42 -17.40 -4.09
N PHE A 305 -12.34 -18.74 -4.08
CA PHE A 305 -12.37 -19.52 -5.32
C PHE A 305 -13.78 -19.57 -5.93
N ASN A 306 -14.82 -19.61 -5.09
CA ASN A 306 -16.22 -19.54 -5.52
C ASN A 306 -16.59 -18.13 -6.00
N MET A 307 -15.95 -17.09 -5.45
CA MET A 307 -16.07 -15.70 -5.89
C MET A 307 -15.39 -15.49 -7.24
N LEU A 308 -14.15 -15.96 -7.39
CA LEU A 308 -13.36 -15.85 -8.63
C LEU A 308 -14.01 -16.62 -9.80
N ALA A 309 -14.65 -17.75 -9.52
CA ALA A 309 -15.44 -18.48 -10.52
C ALA A 309 -16.68 -17.69 -11.02
N ARG A 310 -17.11 -16.65 -10.30
CA ARG A 310 -18.28 -15.81 -10.60
C ARG A 310 -17.94 -14.42 -11.13
N THR A 311 -16.66 -14.03 -11.24
CA THR A 311 -16.22 -12.70 -11.71
C THR A 311 -16.88 -12.31 -13.04
N ARG A 312 -17.04 -13.25 -13.98
CA ARG A 312 -17.66 -13.00 -15.29
C ARG A 312 -19.12 -12.52 -15.19
N GLN A 313 -19.84 -12.97 -14.18
CA GLN A 313 -21.22 -12.63 -13.90
C GLN A 313 -21.34 -11.39 -12.99
N THR A 314 -20.38 -11.18 -12.07
CA THR A 314 -20.49 -10.18 -11.00
C THR A 314 -19.77 -8.86 -11.25
N TRP A 315 -18.79 -8.77 -12.17
CA TRP A 315 -17.92 -7.57 -12.26
C TRP A 315 -18.64 -6.25 -12.57
N LYS A 316 -19.80 -6.29 -13.25
CA LYS A 316 -20.67 -5.12 -13.48
C LYS A 316 -21.61 -4.81 -12.31
N LEU A 317 -21.80 -5.76 -11.40
CA LEU A 317 -22.73 -5.70 -10.27
C LEU A 317 -22.03 -5.39 -8.94
N ASP A 318 -20.73 -5.67 -8.83
CA ASP A 318 -19.89 -5.25 -7.70
C ASP A 318 -18.64 -4.53 -8.21
N GLY A 319 -18.46 -3.26 -7.83
CA GLY A 319 -17.28 -2.48 -8.20
C GLY A 319 -17.36 -1.00 -7.83
N MET A 320 -16.77 -0.15 -8.66
CA MET A 320 -16.81 1.31 -8.47
C MET A 320 -18.24 1.86 -8.37
N ASN A 321 -19.21 1.25 -9.03
CA ASN A 321 -20.63 1.59 -8.91
C ASN A 321 -21.26 1.28 -7.54
N THR A 322 -20.75 0.30 -6.79
CA THR A 322 -21.30 -0.15 -5.48
C THR A 322 -20.37 0.10 -4.29
N ALA A 323 -19.31 0.89 -4.46
CA ALA A 323 -18.35 1.20 -3.41
C ALA A 323 -18.92 2.14 -2.32
N GLU A 324 -19.57 1.56 -1.31
CA GLU A 324 -20.08 2.28 -0.12
C GLU A 324 -19.02 2.47 0.97
N TYR A 325 -18.82 3.70 1.45
CA TYR A 325 -17.90 4.04 2.55
C TYR A 325 -18.24 5.41 3.16
N GLU A 326 -17.68 5.68 4.33
CA GLU A 326 -17.75 6.94 5.07
C GLU A 326 -16.31 7.44 5.33
N VAL A 327 -16.06 8.74 5.11
CA VAL A 327 -14.76 9.37 5.41
C VAL A 327 -14.79 9.95 6.82
N LEU A 328 -13.99 9.39 7.72
CA LEU A 328 -13.93 9.80 9.12
C LEU A 328 -12.92 10.93 9.36
N SER A 329 -11.81 10.92 8.62
CA SER A 329 -10.87 12.04 8.59
C SER A 329 -9.98 12.04 7.35
N LYS A 330 -9.62 13.23 6.87
CA LYS A 330 -8.62 13.47 5.81
C LYS A 330 -7.54 14.39 6.39
N VAL A 331 -6.30 13.90 6.47
CA VAL A 331 -5.19 14.60 7.14
C VAL A 331 -3.97 14.66 6.22
N TYR A 332 -3.65 15.86 5.75
CA TYR A 332 -2.45 16.13 4.98
C TYR A 332 -1.23 16.18 5.92
N LEU A 333 -0.45 15.10 5.96
CA LEU A 333 0.82 14.99 6.71
C LEU A 333 2.00 15.40 5.81
N PRO A 334 3.22 15.61 6.32
CA PRO A 334 4.33 16.09 5.49
C PRO A 334 4.71 15.18 4.32
N LEU A 335 4.47 13.87 4.44
CA LEU A 335 4.91 12.84 3.47
C LEU A 335 3.77 12.12 2.76
N TYR A 336 2.52 12.25 3.21
CA TYR A 336 1.35 11.62 2.59
C TYR A 336 0.05 12.26 3.06
N THR A 337 -1.03 12.02 2.32
CA THR A 337 -2.39 12.30 2.75
C THR A 337 -2.96 11.04 3.38
N ASN A 338 -3.28 11.09 4.67
CA ASN A 338 -3.95 9.98 5.37
C ASN A 338 -5.46 10.16 5.28
N ILE A 339 -6.17 9.19 4.72
CA ILE A 339 -7.63 9.19 4.64
C ILE A 339 -8.16 8.01 5.44
N THR A 340 -8.73 8.29 6.61
CA THR A 340 -9.31 7.28 7.50
C THR A 340 -10.76 7.06 7.12
N VAL A 341 -11.13 5.82 6.80
CA VAL A 341 -12.45 5.47 6.28
C VAL A 341 -13.09 4.29 7.01
N ASN A 342 -14.40 4.39 7.22
CA ASN A 342 -15.26 3.26 7.55
C ASN A 342 -15.79 2.66 6.23
N ILE A 343 -15.45 1.40 5.96
CA ILE A 343 -15.91 0.68 4.77
C ILE A 343 -16.93 -0.42 5.08
N GLY A 344 -17.39 -0.51 6.33
CA GLY A 344 -18.33 -1.53 6.79
C GLY A 344 -17.72 -2.91 7.00
N THR A 345 -18.53 -3.93 6.75
CA THR A 345 -18.32 -5.34 7.06
C THR A 345 -18.79 -6.24 5.91
N GLU A 346 -18.66 -7.57 6.05
CA GLU A 346 -19.31 -8.53 5.13
C GLU A 346 -20.84 -8.35 5.07
N GLU A 347 -21.46 -7.76 6.09
CA GLU A 347 -22.89 -7.45 6.16
C GLU A 347 -23.24 -6.00 5.76
N GLY A 348 -22.33 -5.26 5.10
CA GLY A 348 -22.53 -3.88 4.66
C GLY A 348 -22.02 -2.81 5.64
N LEU A 349 -22.41 -1.54 5.42
CA LEU A 349 -22.04 -0.43 6.29
C LEU A 349 -22.67 -0.57 7.68
N LYS A 350 -21.84 -0.39 8.72
CA LYS A 350 -22.23 -0.34 10.12
C LYS A 350 -21.52 0.85 10.76
N ALA A 351 -22.19 1.55 11.67
CA ALA A 351 -21.54 2.57 12.48
C ALA A 351 -20.43 1.91 13.32
N LEU A 352 -19.26 2.54 13.40
CA LEU A 352 -18.19 2.03 14.27
C LEU A 352 -18.62 2.10 15.74
N PRO A 353 -18.22 1.14 16.59
CA PRO A 353 -18.36 1.27 18.03
C PRO A 353 -17.74 2.58 18.49
N LYS A 354 -18.48 3.39 19.27
CA LYS A 354 -17.91 4.59 19.90
C LYS A 354 -16.69 4.15 20.74
N PRO A 355 -15.56 4.87 20.67
CA PRO A 355 -14.44 4.58 21.56
C PRO A 355 -14.92 4.65 23.02
N PRO A 356 -14.41 3.79 23.92
CA PRO A 356 -14.77 3.88 25.33
C PRO A 356 -14.44 5.29 25.85
N PRO A 357 -15.29 5.90 26.69
CA PRO A 357 -15.05 7.24 27.19
C PRO A 357 -13.68 7.29 27.85
N SER A 358 -12.86 8.26 27.45
CA SER A 358 -11.50 8.39 27.97
C SER A 358 -11.58 8.59 29.48
N ILE A 359 -10.98 7.66 30.24
CA ILE A 359 -10.82 7.80 31.68
C ILE A 359 -9.94 9.03 31.88
N ALA A 360 -10.55 10.15 32.21
CA ALA A 360 -9.86 11.37 32.54
C ALA A 360 -8.96 11.08 33.74
N LYS A 361 -7.65 11.01 33.50
CA LYS A 361 -6.66 10.90 34.57
C LYS A 361 -6.80 12.15 35.44
N ARG A 362 -7.54 12.04 36.55
CA ARG A 362 -7.49 13.01 37.64
C ARG A 362 -6.04 13.06 38.11
N TYR A 363 -5.31 14.07 37.64
CA TYR A 363 -4.10 14.51 38.31
C TYR A 363 -4.54 14.94 39.71
N HIS A 364 -4.21 14.11 40.71
CA HIS A 364 -4.33 14.53 42.10
C HIS A 364 -3.34 15.67 42.31
N THR A 365 -3.86 16.90 42.31
CA THR A 365 -3.15 18.06 42.81
C THR A 365 -2.99 17.90 44.32
N SER A 366 -1.90 17.24 44.72
CA SER A 366 -1.47 17.19 46.11
C SER A 366 -1.31 18.62 46.62
N LYS A 367 -2.29 19.10 47.39
CA LYS A 367 -2.23 20.41 48.02
C LYS A 367 -1.01 20.44 48.93
N CYS A 368 -0.01 21.24 48.58
CA CYS A 368 1.08 21.55 49.50
C CYS A 368 0.51 22.41 50.62
N VAL A 369 0.23 21.80 51.77
CA VAL A 369 -0.24 22.51 52.96
C VAL A 369 0.96 23.20 53.59
N ILE A 370 1.10 24.50 53.33
CA ILE A 370 2.08 25.33 54.04
C ILE A 370 1.58 25.47 55.49
N VAL A 371 2.18 24.72 56.41
CA VAL A 371 1.96 24.87 57.84
C VAL A 371 2.76 26.10 58.30
N ALA A 372 2.06 27.20 58.56
CA ALA A 372 2.68 28.43 59.08
C ALA A 372 3.09 28.25 60.55
N GLY A 373 4.33 27.82 60.78
CA GLY A 373 4.92 27.75 62.12
C GLY A 373 5.20 29.15 62.68
N LEU A 374 4.50 29.52 63.75
CA LEU A 374 4.80 30.72 64.54
C LEU A 374 5.99 30.44 65.48
N GLY A 375 7.07 31.23 65.40
CA GLY A 375 8.04 31.30 66.51
C GLY A 375 9.48 31.74 66.18
N ILE A 376 9.85 32.87 66.80
CA ILE A 376 11.18 33.15 67.39
C ILE A 376 12.38 33.43 66.44
N LEU A 377 12.72 34.73 66.37
CA LEU A 377 14.04 35.39 66.28
C LEU A 377 15.24 34.67 65.59
N SER A 378 15.95 35.40 64.69
CA SER A 378 17.31 35.95 64.96
C SER A 378 18.13 36.31 63.69
N LEU A 379 18.73 37.51 63.70
CA LEU A 379 19.95 38.00 63.01
C LEU A 379 20.19 37.86 61.46
N ILE A 380 20.20 39.04 60.81
CA ILE A 380 21.30 39.64 59.98
C ILE A 380 21.67 39.07 58.58
N ASN A 381 21.63 39.99 57.59
CA ASN A 381 22.47 40.24 56.39
C ASN A 381 23.26 39.08 55.71
N GLN A 382 23.37 39.01 54.37
CA GLN A 382 23.80 40.09 53.46
C GLN A 382 23.29 39.96 51.99
N LEU A 383 23.04 41.12 51.36
CA LEU A 383 23.38 41.54 49.97
C LEU A 383 22.92 40.66 48.76
N ASN A 384 22.09 41.18 47.84
CA ASN A 384 22.44 41.92 46.61
C ASN A 384 23.27 41.10 45.58
N GLN A 385 23.03 41.05 44.26
CA GLN A 385 22.11 41.72 43.28
C GLN A 385 22.03 40.79 42.01
N THR A 386 21.24 40.92 40.92
CA THR A 386 20.37 41.98 40.35
C THR A 386 19.30 41.36 39.39
N PHE A 387 18.33 42.15 38.93
CA PHE A 387 17.53 42.00 37.68
C PHE A 387 17.86 43.19 36.74
N PRO A 388 17.63 43.18 35.39
CA PRO A 388 16.32 43.19 34.70
C PRO A 388 16.19 42.10 33.58
N THR A 389 15.04 41.63 33.06
CA THR A 389 13.77 42.22 32.53
C THR A 389 13.96 43.07 31.25
N HIS A 390 13.04 43.19 30.26
CA HIS A 390 11.66 42.72 30.01
C HIS A 390 11.55 42.26 28.52
N SER A 391 10.49 41.60 28.01
CA SER A 391 9.20 42.22 27.65
C SER A 391 8.19 41.19 27.11
N SER A 392 6.91 41.38 27.41
CA SER A 392 5.77 40.67 26.81
C SER A 392 4.53 41.57 26.89
N TYR A 393 3.56 41.39 25.97
CA TYR A 393 2.27 42.09 26.00
C TYR A 393 1.11 41.09 25.81
N PRO A 394 -0.11 41.39 26.33
CA PRO A 394 -1.14 40.38 26.58
C PRO A 394 -2.29 40.36 25.56
N CYS A 395 -3.08 39.28 25.59
CA CYS A 395 -4.50 39.34 25.21
C CYS A 395 -5.35 39.47 26.48
N GLY A 396 -6.32 40.39 26.47
CA GLY A 396 -7.34 40.51 27.51
C GLY A 396 -8.54 39.57 27.27
N SER A 397 -9.54 39.66 28.15
CA SER A 397 -10.76 38.86 28.09
C SER A 397 -11.97 39.64 28.59
N GLU A 398 -13.03 39.68 27.77
CA GLU A 398 -14.45 39.66 28.17
C GLU A 398 -15.17 38.66 27.24
#